data_AF-A0A7V7D1H3-F1
#
_entry.id   AF-A0A7V7D1H3-F1
#
_cell.length_a   1.000
_cell.length_b   1.000
_cell.length_c   1.000
_cell.angle_alpha   90.00
_cell.angle_beta   90.00
_cell.angle_gamma   90.00
#
_symmetry.space_group_name_H-M   'P 1'
#
loop_
_entity.id
_entity.type
_entity.pdbx_description
1 polymer ?
#
loop_
_entity_poly.entity_id
_entity_poly.type
_entity_poly.pdbx_seq_one_letter_code
_entity_poly.pdbx_strand_id
1 'polypeptide(L)' 'MSKTEQNLLDAFAGESQANRKYLAFAKQADKEGFPQAAKLFRAAAEAETVHA' A
#
# COMPACT_ATOMS: atom_id res chain seq x y z
N MET A 1 13.60 5.36 22.86
CA MET A 1 12.54 4.52 22.27
C MET A 1 12.83 3.08 22.60
N SER A 2 11.81 2.33 22.99
CA SER A 2 11.86 0.88 23.11
C SER A 2 12.00 0.23 21.73
N LYS A 3 12.43 -1.04 21.70
CA LYS A 3 12.48 -1.83 20.47
C LYS A 3 11.10 -1.92 19.80
N THR A 4 10.04 -2.07 20.60
CA THR A 4 8.66 -2.14 20.08
C THR A 4 8.24 -0.81 19.46
N GLU A 5 8.57 0.33 20.06
CA GLU A 5 8.28 1.64 19.48
C GLU A 5 8.99 1.84 18.13
N GLN A 6 10.26 1.45 18.03
CA GLN A 6 10.99 1.52 16.75
C GLN A 6 10.35 0.62 15.69
N ASN A 7 10.00 -0.63 16.06
CA ASN A 7 9.33 -1.55 15.15
C ASN A 7 7.98 -1.02 14.65
N LEU A 8 7.21 -0.34 15.51
CA LEU A 8 5.94 0.28 15.12
C LEU A 8 6.14 1.41 14.12
N LEU A 9 7.15 2.26 14.32
CA LEU A 9 7.50 3.32 13.37
C LEU A 9 7.95 2.75 12.02
N ASP A 10 8.77 1.70 12.05
CA ASP A 10 9.27 1.04 10.83
C ASP A 10 8.11 0.35 10.07
N ALA A 11 7.18 -0.29 10.79
CA ALA A 11 5.98 -0.88 10.21
C ALA A 11 5.08 0.19 9.58
N PHE A 12 4.80 1.28 10.30
CA PHE A 12 4.01 2.41 9.78
C PHE A 12 4.61 2.99 8.49
N ALA A 13 5.93 3.19 8.47
CA ALA A 13 6.64 3.65 7.29
C ALA A 13 6.58 2.63 6.13
N GLY A 14 6.64 1.34 6.44
CA GLY A 14 6.50 0.24 5.49
C GLY A 14 5.13 0.22 4.81
N GLU A 15 4.05 0.21 5.61
CA GLU A 15 2.67 0.17 5.11
C GLU A 15 2.31 1.46 4.34
N SER A 16 2.80 2.61 4.80
CA SER A 16 2.66 3.88 4.08
C SER A 16 3.30 3.83 2.69
N GLN A 17 4.47 3.20 2.56
CA GLN A 17 5.14 3.02 1.26
C GLN A 17 4.44 1.98 0.40
N ALA A 18 3.95 0.89 0.99
CA ALA A 18 3.19 -0.15 0.29
C ALA A 18 1.90 0.42 -0.32
N ASN A 19 1.13 1.20 0.46
CA ASN A 19 -0.04 1.94 -0.03
C ASN A 19 0.27 2.75 -1.30
N ARG A 20 1.31 3.59 -1.26
CA ARG A 20 1.70 4.42 -2.39
C ARG A 20 2.11 3.60 -3.62
N LYS A 21 2.83 2.49 -3.43
CA LYS A 21 3.21 1.57 -4.51
C LYS A 21 1.97 0.93 -5.15
N TYR A 22 1.03 0.43 -4.35
CA TYR A 22 -0.18 -0.19 -4.86
C TYR A 22 -1.08 0.79 -5.62
N LEU A 23 -1.19 2.05 -5.18
CA LEU A 23 -1.87 3.09 -5.96
C LEU A 23 -1.18 3.35 -7.31
N ALA A 24 0.15 3.36 -7.35
CA ALA A 24 0.91 3.51 -8.58
C ALA A 24 0.69 2.31 -9.54
N PHE A 25 0.68 1.08 -9.00
CA PHE A 25 0.41 -0.13 -9.78
C PHE A 25 -1.02 -0.17 -10.29
N ALA A 26 -2.01 0.26 -9.49
CA ALA A 26 -3.39 0.39 -9.94
C ALA A 26 -3.48 1.33 -11.15
N LYS A 27 -2.85 2.50 -11.06
CA LYS A 27 -2.81 3.48 -12.17
C LYS A 27 -2.14 2.92 -13.42
N GLN A 28 -1.09 2.12 -13.26
CA GLN A 28 -0.43 1.48 -14.39
C GLN A 28 -1.32 0.40 -15.02
N ALA A 29 -1.96 -0.44 -14.21
CA ALA A 29 -2.91 -1.45 -14.67
C ALA A 29 -4.12 -0.84 -15.41
N ASP A 30 -4.63 0.33 -14.99
CA ASP A 30 -5.66 1.05 -15.75
C ASP A 30 -5.17 1.43 -17.14
N LYS A 31 -3.94 1.97 -17.26
CA LYS A 31 -3.35 2.40 -18.54
C LYS A 31 -3.13 1.25 -19.50
N GLU A 32 -2.79 0.07 -18.97
CA GLU A 32 -2.54 -1.14 -19.76
C GLU A 32 -3.83 -1.91 -20.10
N GLY A 33 -5.00 -1.45 -19.62
CA GLY A 33 -6.28 -2.08 -19.93
C GLY A 33 -6.60 -3.29 -19.05
N PHE A 34 -6.05 -3.37 -17.83
CA PHE A 34 -6.30 -4.43 -16.85
C PHE A 34 -7.17 -3.96 -15.68
N PRO A 35 -8.48 -3.74 -15.86
CA PRO A 35 -9.34 -3.12 -14.84
C PRO A 35 -9.48 -3.96 -13.56
N GLN A 36 -9.46 -5.29 -13.67
CA GLN A 36 -9.57 -6.18 -12.50
C GLN A 36 -8.30 -6.14 -11.64
N ALA A 37 -7.13 -6.11 -12.26
CA ALA A 37 -5.87 -5.94 -11.54
C ALA A 37 -5.80 -4.56 -10.87
N ALA A 38 -6.22 -3.51 -11.57
CA ALA A 38 -6.29 -2.16 -10.99
C ALA A 38 -7.20 -2.12 -9.75
N LYS A 39 -8.36 -2.79 -9.79
CA LYS A 39 -9.26 -2.91 -8.64
C LYS A 39 -8.60 -3.63 -7.46
N LEU A 40 -7.89 -4.73 -7.71
CA LEU A 40 -7.17 -5.46 -6.66
C LEU A 40 -6.06 -4.60 -6.03
N PHE A 41 -5.27 -3.89 -6.82
CA PHE A 41 -4.24 -2.99 -6.29
C PHE A 41 -4.84 -1.84 -5.46
N ARG A 42 -5.98 -1.27 -5.87
CA ARG A 42 -6.66 -0.26 -5.04
C ARG A 42 -7.16 -0.85 -3.73
N ALA A 43 -7.75 -2.04 -3.75
CA ALA A 43 -8.21 -2.71 -2.53
C ALA A 43 -7.04 -3.02 -1.57
N ALA A 44 -5.89 -3.45 -2.09
CA ALA A 44 -4.68 -3.63 -1.29
C ALA A 44 -4.20 -2.30 -0.70
N ALA A 45 -4.17 -1.21 -1.48
CA ALA A 45 -3.80 0.10 -0.97
C ALA A 45 -4.69 0.56 0.19
N GLU A 46 -6.01 0.39 0.07
CA GLU A 46 -6.96 0.71 1.16
C GLU A 46 -6.71 -0.14 2.41
N ALA A 47 -6.35 -1.42 2.25
CA ALA A 47 -5.95 -2.26 3.39
C ALA A 47 -4.71 -1.71 4.10
N GLU A 48 -3.68 -1.27 3.36
CA GLU A 48 -2.49 -0.67 3.98
C GLU A 48 -2.76 0.67 4.68
N THR A 49 -3.81 1.40 4.29
CA THR A 49 -4.28 2.57 5.05
C THR A 49 -4.87 2.19 6.40
N VAL A 50 -5.42 0.98 6.54
CA VAL A 50 -5.94 0.47 7.82
C VAL A 50 -4.84 -0.17 8.67
N HIS A 51 -3.83 -0.79 8.04
CA HIS A 51 -2.70 -1.39 8.75
C HIS A 51 -1.75 -0.36 9.37
N ALA A 52 -1.55 0.78 8.69
CA ALA A 52 -0.70 1.89 9.15
C ALA A 52 -1.38 2.70 10.26
#